data_AF-A0A7C2B8Q9-F1
#
_entry.id   AF-A0A7C2B8Q9-F1
#
_cell.length_a   1.000
_cell.length_b   1.000
_cell.length_c   1.000
_cell.angle_alpha   90.00
_cell.angle_beta   90.00
_cell.angle_gamma   90.00
#
_symmetry.space_group_name_H-M   'P 1'
#
loop_
_entity.id
_entity.type
_entity.pdbx_description
1 polymer ?
#
loop_
_entity_poly.entity_id
_entity_poly.type
_entity_poly.pdbx_seq_one_letter_code
_entity_poly.pdbx_strand_id
1 'polypeptide(L)' 'MKLLLIGGGGREHALAWALTRSPRLKKLFCAP' A
#
# COMPACT_ATOMS: atom_id res chain seq x y z
N MET A 1 9.04 3.23 7.19
CA MET A 1 7.93 4.19 7.00
C MET A 1 6.60 3.47 7.18
N LYS A 2 5.62 4.13 7.80
CA LYS A 2 4.23 3.65 7.85
C LYS A 2 3.46 4.40 6.75
N LEU A 3 2.70 3.68 5.92
CA LEU A 3 1.95 4.24 4.79
C LEU A 3 0.47 3.91 4.91
N LEU A 4 -0.38 4.85 4.49
CA LEU A 4 -1.82 4.66 4.30
C LEU A 4 -2.14 4.85 2.82
N LEU A 5 -2.73 3.83 2.20
CA LEU A 5 -3.24 3.86 0.84
C LEU A 5 -4.75 4.02 0.88
N ILE A 6 -5.26 5.02 0.16
CA ILE A 6 -6.70 5.33 0.08
C ILE A 6 -7.24 4.84 -1.26
N GLY A 7 -8.39 4.17 -1.20
CA GLY A 7 -9.10 3.58 -2.32
C GLY A 7 -9.13 2.05 -2.27
N GLY A 8 -10.09 1.46 -2.98
CA GLY A 8 -10.38 0.01 -2.99
C GLY A 8 -10.45 -0.63 -4.37
N GLY A 9 -9.93 0.03 -5.40
CA GLY A 9 -9.94 -0.47 -6.77
C GLY A 9 -8.73 -1.34 -7.13
N GLY A 10 -8.71 -1.86 -8.36
CA GLY A 10 -7.61 -2.68 -8.86
C GLY A 10 -6.28 -1.93 -8.95
N ARG A 11 -6.31 -0.61 -9.20
CA ARG A 11 -5.12 0.25 -9.20
C ARG A 11 -4.47 0.29 -7.82
N GLU A 12 -5.27 0.47 -6.78
CA GLU A 12 -4.80 0.51 -5.40
C GLU A 12 -4.24 -0.85 -4.97
N HIS A 13 -4.85 -1.95 -5.43
CA HIS A 13 -4.31 -3.29 -5.20
C HIS A 13 -2.91 -3.45 -5.83
N ALA A 14 -2.73 -3.04 -7.08
CA ALA A 14 -1.44 -3.10 -7.76
C ALA A 14 -0.38 -2.21 -7.07
N LEU A 15 -0.77 -1.01 -6.62
CA LEU A 15 0.10 -0.13 -5.83
C LEU A 15 0.46 -0.75 -4.48
N ALA A 16 -0.49 -1.32 -3.75
CA ALA A 16 -0.23 -2.02 -2.49
C ALA A 16 0.78 -3.15 -2.69
N TRP A 17 0.61 -3.95 -3.74
CA TRP A 17 1.55 -5.01 -4.11
C TRP A 17 2.94 -4.50 -4.44
N ALA A 18 3.04 -3.36 -5.13
CA ALA A 18 4.34 -2.75 -5.40
C ALA A 18 5.01 -2.21 -4.14
N LEU A 19 4.24 -1.56 -3.25
CA LEU A 19 4.73 -0.92 -2.03
C LEU A 19 5.26 -1.92 -0.99
N THR A 20 4.66 -3.11 -0.89
CA THR A 20 5.09 -4.15 0.05
C THR A 20 6.51 -4.67 -0.20
N ARG A 21 7.06 -4.48 -1.40
CA ARG A 21 8.42 -4.88 -1.77
C ARG A 21 9.52 -3.93 -1.28
N SER A 22 9.16 -2.76 -0.73
CA SER A 22 10.14 -1.77 -0.28
C SER A 22 10.78 -2.18 1.05
N PRO A 23 12.13 -2.26 1.16
CA PRO A 23 12.81 -2.58 2.42
C PRO A 23 12.62 -1.49 3.49
N ARG A 24 12.14 -0.30 3.09
CA ARG A 24 11.85 0.82 4.00
C ARG A 24 10.44 0.73 4.59
N LEU A 25 9.56 -0.16 4.10
CA LEU A 25 8.18 -0.26 4.58
C LEU A 25 8.15 -0.95 5.94
N LYS A 26 7.55 -0.28 6.93
CA LYS A 26 7.31 -0.86 8.27
C LYS A 26 5.88 -1.40 8.39
N LYS A 27 4.91 -0.69 7.83
CA LYS A 27 3.49 -1.09 7.83
C LYS A 27 2.75 -0.37 6.70
N LEU A 28 1.90 -1.09 5.99
CA LEU A 28 0.96 -0.54 5.01
C LEU A 28 -0.46 -0.74 5.55
N PHE A 29 -1.25 0.33 5.52
CA PHE A 29 -2.68 0.33 5.79
C PHE A 29 -3.41 0.64 4.49
N CYS A 30 -4.54 0.00 4.26
CA CYS A 30 -5.43 0.29 3.13
C CYS A 30 -6.81 0.63 3.70
N ALA A 31 -7.40 1.73 3.24
CA ALA A 31 -8.76 2.14 3.55
C ALA A 31 -9.48 2.54 2.25
N PRO A 32 -10.77 2.22 2.09
CA PRO A 32 -11.55 2.65 0.92
C PRO A 32 -11.60 4.18 0.80
#